data_AF-A0A2E9BAU6-F1
#
_entry.id   AF-A0A2E9BAU6-F1
#
_cell.length_a   1.000
_cell.length_b   1.000
_cell.length_c   1.000
_cell.angle_alpha   90.00
_cell.angle_beta   90.00
_cell.angle_gamma   90.00
#
_symmetry.space_group_name_H-M   'P 1'
#
loop_
_entity.id
_entity.type
_entity.pdbx_description
1 polymer ?
#
loop_
_entity_poly.entity_id
_entity_poly.type
_entity_poly.pdbx_seq_one_letter_code
_entity_poly.pdbx_strand_id
1 'polypeptide(L)'
;MKQDTITKMLRQVASGDVSVEDARAALEGVTLDEETYQSAIDHGVYNKVEPGTIIRASLALNGTSALVILTFLWGVGWTLYWAGSMTYGLYNGWDQQQLSFHLAMTMVTLIVMGIIYLKWVAPDIVIVKNRRRKFIPPKDPDSWHKYEV
;
A
#
# COMPACT_ATOMS: atom_id res chain seq x y z
N MET A 1 7.39 21.80 24.04
CA MET A 1 6.16 22.42 24.60
C MET A 1 4.88 21.69 24.19
N LYS A 2 4.56 21.54 22.89
CA LYS A 2 3.32 20.82 22.48
C LYS A 2 3.34 19.32 22.84
N GLN A 3 4.47 18.64 22.64
CA GLN A 3 4.62 17.22 23.02
C GLN A 3 4.40 16.96 24.52
N ASP A 4 5.03 17.74 25.42
CA ASP A 4 4.81 17.59 26.87
C ASP A 4 3.33 17.74 27.27
N THR A 5 2.59 18.59 26.57
CA THR A 5 1.17 18.81 26.82
C THR A 5 0.35 17.58 26.43
N ILE A 6 0.71 16.94 25.31
CA ILE A 6 0.06 15.71 24.82
C ILE A 6 0.37 14.53 25.74
N THR A 7 1.63 14.34 26.12
CA THR A 7 2.02 13.26 27.04
C THR A 7 1.35 13.41 28.41
N LYS A 8 1.24 14.65 28.91
CA LYS A 8 0.50 14.95 30.15
C LYS A 8 -0.99 14.66 30.00
N MET A 9 -1.60 15.03 28.88
CA MET A 9 -3.01 14.75 28.60
C MET A 9 -3.28 13.24 28.51
N LEU A 10 -2.44 12.48 27.81
CA LEU A 10 -2.55 11.01 27.75
C LEU A 10 -2.43 10.37 29.12
N ARG A 11 -1.55 10.89 29.98
CA ARG A 11 -1.43 10.42 31.37
C ARG A 11 -2.64 10.79 32.22
N GLN A 12 -3.32 11.90 31.93
CA GLN A 12 -4.56 12.32 32.60
C GLN A 12 -5.77 11.50 32.14
N VAL A 13 -5.79 11.05 30.89
CA VAL A 13 -6.76 10.05 30.42
C VAL A 13 -6.52 8.71 31.12
N ALA A 14 -5.25 8.32 31.30
CA ALA A 14 -4.88 7.11 32.02
C ALA A 14 -5.31 7.12 33.50
N SER A 15 -5.23 8.28 34.16
CA SER A 15 -5.71 8.46 35.54
C SER A 15 -7.22 8.61 35.66
N GLY A 16 -7.94 8.75 34.54
CA GLY A 16 -9.39 8.96 34.51
C GLY A 16 -9.82 10.40 34.80
N ASP A 17 -8.88 11.35 34.87
CA ASP A 17 -9.17 12.77 35.11
C ASP A 17 -9.78 13.45 33.87
N VAL A 18 -9.56 12.87 32.67
CA VAL A 18 -10.04 13.39 31.39
C VAL A 18 -10.79 12.28 30.64
N SER A 19 -11.95 12.62 30.06
CA SER A 19 -12.73 11.68 29.26
C SER A 19 -12.03 11.33 27.96
N VAL A 20 -12.28 10.12 27.44
CA VAL A 20 -11.69 9.64 26.18
C VAL A 20 -12.20 10.48 25.00
N GLU A 21 -13.42 10.98 25.10
CA GLU A 21 -14.10 11.83 24.14
C GLU A 21 -13.45 13.21 24.03
N ASP A 22 -13.14 13.85 25.17
CA ASP A 22 -12.48 15.16 25.21
C ASP A 22 -11.03 15.07 24.71
N ALA A 23 -10.33 13.98 25.06
CA ALA A 23 -8.99 13.72 24.55
C ALA A 23 -8.98 13.45 23.03
N ARG A 24 -10.00 12.77 22.51
CA ARG A 24 -10.14 12.55 21.05
C ARG A 24 -10.37 13.86 20.31
N ALA A 25 -11.22 14.74 20.80
CA ALA A 25 -11.46 16.05 20.21
C ALA A 25 -10.20 16.94 20.24
N ALA A 26 -9.41 16.86 21.31
CA ALA A 26 -8.17 17.63 21.44
C ALA A 26 -7.02 17.13 20.54
N LEU A 27 -7.04 15.85 20.16
CA LEU A 27 -6.03 15.22 19.29
C LEU A 27 -6.43 15.19 17.81
N GLU A 28 -7.65 15.62 17.47
CA GLU A 28 -8.12 15.69 16.09
C GLU A 28 -7.35 16.76 15.31
N GLY A 29 -6.59 16.33 14.28
CA GLY A 29 -5.76 17.22 13.45
C GLY A 29 -4.34 17.50 13.96
N VAL A 30 -3.91 16.83 15.04
CA VAL A 30 -2.53 16.93 15.56
C VAL A 30 -1.66 15.81 14.98
N THR A 31 -0.50 16.16 14.42
CA THR A 31 0.51 15.17 13.99
C THR A 31 1.25 14.63 15.21
N LEU A 32 1.08 13.34 15.50
CA LEU A 32 1.73 12.65 16.62
C LEU A 32 2.96 11.88 16.14
N ASP A 33 3.98 11.81 17.00
CA ASP A 33 5.08 10.84 16.86
C ASP A 33 4.60 9.41 17.16
N GLU A 34 5.35 8.42 16.68
CA GLU A 34 4.98 7.00 16.74
C GLU A 34 4.79 6.47 18.18
N GLU A 35 5.62 6.93 19.12
CA GLU A 35 5.56 6.52 20.53
C GLU A 35 4.30 7.09 21.20
N THR A 36 3.99 8.37 20.94
CA THR A 36 2.78 9.03 21.44
C THR A 36 1.50 8.46 20.82
N TYR A 37 1.56 8.04 19.55
CA TYR A 37 0.44 7.38 18.87
C TYR A 37 0.10 6.01 19.47
N GLN A 38 1.12 5.19 19.77
CA GLN A 38 0.90 3.90 20.44
C GLN A 38 0.34 4.08 21.85
N SER A 39 0.85 5.05 22.61
CA SER A 39 0.28 5.41 23.90
C SER A 39 -1.19 5.82 23.77
N ALA A 40 -1.56 6.63 22.77
CA ALA A 40 -2.95 7.01 22.54
C ALA A 40 -3.87 5.84 22.12
N ILE A 41 -3.33 4.80 21.48
CA ILE A 41 -4.05 3.54 21.22
C ILE A 41 -4.23 2.74 22.51
N ASP A 42 -3.18 2.60 23.33
CA ASP A 42 -3.22 1.82 24.58
C ASP A 42 -4.19 2.42 25.61
N HIS A 43 -4.32 3.75 25.61
CA HIS A 43 -5.27 4.48 26.45
C HIS A 43 -6.68 4.60 25.83
N GLY A 44 -6.94 3.98 24.67
CA GLY A 44 -8.28 3.91 24.05
C GLY A 44 -8.77 5.18 23.37
N VAL A 45 -7.93 6.22 23.27
CA VAL A 45 -8.27 7.50 22.63
C VAL A 45 -8.42 7.35 21.12
N TYR A 46 -7.54 6.54 20.52
CA TYR A 46 -7.71 6.03 19.16
C TYR A 46 -8.17 4.58 19.18
N ASN A 47 -9.21 4.27 18.38
CA ASN A 47 -9.61 2.89 18.19
C ASN A 47 -8.62 2.17 17.27
N LYS A 48 -8.23 0.95 17.66
CA LYS A 48 -7.62 0.00 16.74
C LYS A 48 -8.61 -0.27 15.62
N VAL A 49 -8.23 0.12 14.40
CA VAL A 49 -9.10 0.01 13.22
C VAL A 49 -9.53 -1.44 13.03
N GLU A 50 -10.81 -1.67 12.72
CA GLU A 50 -11.32 -3.02 12.58
C GLU A 50 -10.61 -3.78 11.44
N PRO A 51 -10.37 -5.09 11.59
CA PRO A 51 -9.79 -5.89 10.51
C PRO A 51 -10.64 -5.81 9.25
N GLY A 52 -10.02 -5.42 8.13
CA GLY A 52 -10.73 -5.19 6.87
C GLY A 52 -11.14 -3.74 6.63
N THR A 53 -10.88 -2.81 7.56
CA THR A 53 -10.99 -1.39 7.25
C THR A 53 -9.96 -1.01 6.18
N ILE A 54 -10.46 -0.50 5.05
CA ILE A 54 -9.64 0.03 3.96
C ILE A 54 -9.41 1.49 4.25
N ILE A 55 -8.18 1.84 4.65
CA ILE A 55 -7.80 3.24 4.80
C ILE A 55 -7.22 3.68 3.46
N ARG A 56 -7.94 4.56 2.76
CA ARG A 56 -7.38 5.31 1.64
C ARG A 56 -6.45 6.36 2.23
N ALA A 57 -5.16 6.06 2.26
CA ALA A 57 -4.17 7.06 2.57
C ALA A 57 -4.15 8.03 1.38
N SER A 58 -4.63 9.26 1.60
CA SER A 58 -4.46 10.43 0.73
C SER A 58 -4.39 10.12 -0.78
N LEU A 59 -5.50 10.35 -1.49
CA LEU A 59 -5.56 10.42 -2.96
C LEU A 59 -4.23 10.93 -3.54
N ALA A 60 -3.54 10.05 -4.27
CA ALA A 60 -2.24 10.33 -4.89
C ALA A 60 -2.27 11.73 -5.54
N LEU A 61 -1.61 12.71 -4.90
CA LEU A 61 -1.62 14.12 -5.30
C LEU A 61 -0.97 14.34 -6.70
N ASN A 62 -0.41 13.28 -7.27
CA ASN A 62 0.46 13.21 -8.43
C ASN A 62 -0.20 12.58 -9.68
N GLY A 63 -1.43 12.05 -9.59
CA GLY A 63 -2.16 11.47 -10.74
C GLY A 63 -2.50 12.49 -11.84
N THR A 64 -2.52 13.79 -11.51
CA THR A 64 -2.79 14.89 -12.45
C THR A 64 -1.51 15.51 -13.04
N SER A 65 -0.33 14.92 -12.79
CA SER A 65 0.92 15.44 -13.33
C SER A 65 0.90 15.35 -14.87
N ALA A 66 1.18 16.47 -15.55
CA ALA A 66 1.26 16.54 -17.01
C ALA A 66 2.20 15.47 -17.60
N LEU A 67 3.23 15.07 -16.85
CA LEU A 67 4.17 14.03 -17.25
C LEU A 67 3.53 12.63 -17.30
N VAL A 68 2.63 12.32 -16.37
CA VAL A 68 1.88 11.05 -16.39
C VAL A 68 0.99 11.01 -17.63
N ILE A 69 0.25 12.09 -17.90
CA ILE A 69 -0.62 12.19 -19.08
C ILE A 69 0.17 12.05 -20.38
N LEU A 70 1.29 12.78 -20.53
CA LEU A 70 2.17 12.66 -21.69
C LEU A 70 2.71 11.24 -21.87
N THR A 71 3.05 10.56 -20.76
CA THR A 71 3.56 9.19 -20.81
C THR A 71 2.47 8.19 -21.25
N PHE A 72 1.22 8.39 -20.83
CA PHE A 72 0.10 7.58 -21.33
C PHE A 72 -0.21 7.83 -22.80
N LEU A 73 -0.19 9.09 -23.26
CA LEU A 73 -0.36 9.41 -24.68
C LEU A 73 0.74 8.77 -25.53
N TRP A 74 1.99 8.90 -25.09
CA TRP A 74 3.14 8.25 -25.71
C TRP A 74 2.95 6.73 -25.72
N GLY A 75 2.62 6.12 -24.58
CA GLY A 75 2.49 4.68 -24.44
C GLY A 75 1.34 4.10 -25.27
N VAL A 76 0.19 4.76 -25.33
CA VAL A 76 -0.93 4.37 -26.20
C VAL A 76 -0.52 4.47 -27.67
N GLY A 77 0.13 5.58 -28.06
CA GLY A 77 0.62 5.76 -29.43
C GLY A 77 1.58 4.65 -29.86
N TRP A 78 2.58 4.34 -29.03
CA TRP A 78 3.53 3.27 -29.31
C TRP A 78 2.90 1.88 -29.28
N THR A 79 1.98 1.62 -28.35
CA THR A 79 1.28 0.33 -28.30
C THR A 79 0.48 0.09 -29.59
N LEU A 80 -0.25 1.11 -30.07
CA LEU A 80 -0.98 1.03 -31.34
C LEU A 80 -0.02 0.87 -32.52
N TYR A 81 1.12 1.58 -32.52
CA TYR A 81 2.13 1.43 -33.55
C TYR A 81 2.69 0.00 -33.59
N TRP A 82 3.15 -0.55 -32.47
CA TRP A 82 3.74 -1.89 -32.41
C TRP A 82 2.73 -2.99 -32.75
N ALA A 83 1.50 -2.91 -32.20
CA ALA A 83 0.45 -3.88 -32.49
C ALA A 83 -0.04 -3.77 -33.94
N GLY A 84 -0.15 -2.54 -34.47
CA GLY A 84 -0.56 -2.27 -35.84
C GLY A 84 0.48 -2.75 -36.85
N SER A 85 1.76 -2.45 -36.64
CA SER A 85 2.84 -2.90 -37.52
C SER A 85 3.08 -4.41 -37.41
N MET A 86 2.88 -5.02 -36.24
CA MET A 86 2.85 -6.49 -36.10
C MET A 86 1.74 -7.10 -36.95
N THR A 87 0.53 -6.55 -36.88
CA THR A 87 -0.62 -7.04 -37.65
C THR A 87 -0.40 -6.86 -39.15
N TYR A 88 0.10 -5.70 -39.56
CA TYR A 88 0.50 -5.44 -40.94
C TYR A 88 1.59 -6.42 -41.40
N GLY A 89 2.61 -6.64 -40.58
CA GLY A 89 3.70 -7.56 -40.89
C GLY A 89 3.21 -9.00 -41.04
N LEU A 90 2.24 -9.41 -40.23
CA LEU A 90 1.63 -10.73 -40.32
C LEU A 90 0.92 -10.92 -41.66
N TYR A 91 0.17 -9.91 -42.13
CA TYR A 91 -0.47 -9.95 -43.45
C TYR A 91 0.50 -9.87 -44.63
N ASN A 92 1.68 -9.27 -44.43
CA ASN A 92 2.72 -9.14 -45.46
C ASN A 92 3.81 -10.22 -45.40
N GLY A 93 3.60 -11.27 -44.59
CA GLY A 93 4.53 -12.41 -44.52
C GLY A 93 5.89 -12.07 -43.91
N TRP A 94 5.94 -11.15 -42.95
CA TRP A 94 7.17 -10.86 -42.22
C TRP A 94 7.68 -12.08 -41.46
N ASP A 95 9.00 -12.16 -41.33
CA ASP A 95 9.65 -13.25 -40.62
C ASP A 95 9.26 -13.29 -39.13
N GLN A 96 9.26 -14.50 -38.55
CA GLN A 96 8.88 -14.75 -37.17
C GLN A 96 9.70 -13.93 -36.17
N GLN A 97 10.99 -13.70 -36.45
CA GLN A 97 11.85 -12.90 -35.55
C GLN A 97 11.34 -11.46 -35.47
N GLN A 98 10.94 -10.88 -36.60
CA GLN A 98 10.40 -9.52 -36.67
C GLN A 98 9.05 -9.45 -35.96
N LEU A 99 8.14 -10.40 -36.20
CA LEU A 99 6.83 -10.43 -35.53
C LEU A 99 6.98 -10.58 -34.01
N SER A 100 7.89 -11.45 -33.56
CA SER A 100 8.16 -11.66 -32.13
C SER A 100 8.73 -10.41 -31.47
N PHE A 101 9.57 -9.66 -32.18
CA PHE A 101 10.09 -8.37 -31.70
C PHE A 101 8.95 -7.36 -31.48
N HIS A 102 8.04 -7.22 -32.44
CA HIS A 102 6.92 -6.29 -32.32
C HIS A 102 5.94 -6.68 -31.19
N LEU A 103 5.70 -7.97 -31.00
CA LEU A 103 4.93 -8.48 -29.87
C LEU A 103 5.61 -8.14 -28.54
N ALA A 104 6.92 -8.38 -28.43
CA ALA A 104 7.69 -8.05 -27.23
C ALA A 104 7.64 -6.55 -26.92
N MET A 105 7.82 -5.68 -27.93
CA MET A 105 7.73 -4.23 -27.77
C MET A 105 6.34 -3.75 -27.33
N THR A 106 5.28 -4.39 -27.85
CA THR A 106 3.90 -4.15 -27.40
C THR A 106 3.75 -4.48 -25.92
N MET A 107 4.21 -5.66 -25.49
CA MET A 107 4.13 -6.09 -24.09
C MET A 107 4.96 -5.19 -23.17
N VAL A 108 6.18 -4.83 -23.56
CA VAL A 108 7.06 -3.95 -22.78
C VAL A 108 6.41 -2.58 -22.58
N THR A 109 5.81 -2.01 -23.64
CA THR A 109 5.17 -0.69 -23.56
C THR A 109 3.94 -0.74 -22.64
N LEU A 110 3.14 -1.82 -22.70
CA LEU A 110 2.02 -2.05 -21.78
C LEU A 110 2.49 -2.22 -20.33
N ILE A 111 3.57 -2.96 -20.09
CA ILE A 111 4.13 -3.16 -18.75
C ILE A 111 4.62 -1.83 -18.17
N VAL A 112 5.32 -1.02 -18.97
CA VAL A 112 5.75 0.31 -18.55
C VAL A 112 4.52 1.14 -18.18
N MET A 113 3.51 1.26 -19.04
CA MET A 113 2.27 1.98 -18.69
C MET A 113 1.60 1.43 -17.43
N GLY A 114 1.59 0.11 -17.24
CA GLY A 114 1.03 -0.54 -16.05
C GLY A 114 1.76 -0.19 -14.76
N ILE A 115 3.10 -0.15 -14.78
CA ILE A 115 3.91 0.27 -13.62
C ILE A 115 3.63 1.74 -13.28
N ILE A 116 3.58 2.59 -14.30
CA ILE A 116 3.30 4.03 -14.14
C ILE A 116 1.89 4.24 -13.59
N TYR A 117 0.91 3.47 -14.08
CA TYR A 117 -0.46 3.47 -13.55
C TYR A 117 -0.47 3.12 -12.07
N LEU A 118 0.11 1.99 -11.68
CA LEU A 118 0.10 1.50 -10.30
C LEU A 118 0.83 2.45 -9.35
N LYS A 119 1.90 3.10 -9.82
CA LYS A 119 2.74 3.96 -8.97
C LYS A 119 2.19 5.37 -8.79
N TRP A 120 1.49 5.91 -9.78
CA TRP A 120 1.13 7.34 -9.78
C TRP A 120 -0.34 7.65 -10.05
N VAL A 121 -1.13 6.70 -10.57
CA VAL A 121 -2.55 6.90 -10.88
C VAL A 121 -3.45 6.11 -9.94
N ALA A 122 -3.11 4.85 -9.67
CA ALA A 122 -3.84 4.02 -8.75
C ALA A 122 -3.77 4.62 -7.33
N PRO A 123 -4.90 4.67 -6.60
CA PRO A 123 -4.88 5.17 -5.23
C PRO A 123 -4.12 4.21 -4.32
N ASP A 124 -3.24 4.74 -3.48
CA ASP A 124 -2.58 3.96 -2.44
C ASP A 124 -3.63 3.48 -1.43
N ILE A 125 -3.76 2.16 -1.30
CA ILE A 125 -4.66 1.52 -0.37
C ILE A 125 -3.86 0.80 0.71
N VAL A 126 -4.06 1.21 1.96
CA VAL A 126 -3.51 0.49 3.11
C VAL A 126 -4.63 -0.36 3.69
N ILE A 127 -4.45 -1.67 3.59
CA ILE A 127 -5.41 -2.65 4.12
C ILE A 127 -4.84 -3.25 5.40
N VAL A 128 -5.52 -3.01 6.52
CA VAL A 128 -5.17 -3.65 7.79
C VAL A 128 -5.67 -5.08 7.75
N LYS A 129 -4.76 -6.03 7.51
CA LYS A 129 -5.05 -7.46 7.50
C LYS A 129 -4.61 -8.11 8.80
N ASN A 130 -5.55 -8.71 9.52
CA ASN A 130 -5.22 -9.47 10.72
C ASN A 130 -4.52 -10.78 10.33
N ARG A 131 -3.35 -11.04 10.90
CA ARG A 131 -2.66 -12.33 10.77
C ARG A 131 -3.37 -13.33 11.67
N ARG A 132 -4.02 -14.35 11.09
CA ARG A 132 -4.55 -15.48 11.90
C ARG A 132 -3.41 -16.00 12.79
N ARG A 133 -3.69 -16.21 14.08
CA ARG A 133 -2.72 -16.81 14.99
C ARG A 133 -2.29 -18.16 14.39
N LYS A 134 -0.98 -18.37 14.26
CA LYS A 134 -0.47 -19.69 13.87
C LYS A 134 -0.97 -20.68 14.92
N PHE A 135 -1.66 -21.73 14.48
CA PHE A 135 -2.02 -22.82 15.37
C PHE A 135 -0.72 -23.45 15.86
N ILE A 136 -0.45 -23.35 17.16
CA ILE A 136 0.65 -24.04 17.81
C ILE A 136 -0.03 -25.23 18.49
N PRO A 137 0.13 -26.46 17.97
CA PRO A 137 -0.35 -27.63 18.68
C PRO A 137 0.32 -27.68 20.07
N PRO A 138 -0.34 -28.26 21.08
CA PRO A 138 0.31 -28.57 22.35
C PRO A 138 1.66 -29.24 22.06
N LYS A 139 2.73 -28.76 22.72
CA LYS A 139 4.05 -29.41 22.62
C LYS A 139 3.86 -30.85 23.08
N ASP A 140 4.00 -31.80 22.16
CA ASP A 140 3.90 -33.21 22.47
C ASP A 140 5.00 -33.53 23.49
N PRO A 141 4.64 -33.95 24.72
CA PRO A 141 5.62 -34.29 25.75
C PRO A 141 6.54 -35.43 25.35
N ASP A 142 6.23 -36.20 24.30
CA ASP A 142 7.00 -37.35 23.82
C ASP A 142 7.85 -37.04 22.58
N SER A 143 7.82 -35.82 22.03
CA SER A 143 8.55 -35.47 20.79
C SER A 143 10.04 -35.17 20.99
N TRP A 144 10.60 -35.41 22.18
CA TRP A 144 12.00 -35.14 22.50
C TRP A 144 12.86 -36.33 22.09
N HIS A 145 13.45 -36.26 20.90
CA HIS A 145 14.49 -37.21 20.51
C HIS A 145 15.83 -36.82 21.16
N LYS A 146 16.36 -37.68 22.03
CA LYS A 146 17.78 -37.65 22.38
C LYS A 146 18.58 -38.14 21.18
N TYR A 147 19.37 -37.26 20.58
CA TYR A 147 20.38 -37.65 19.61
C TYR A 147 21.60 -38.11 20.42
N GLU A 148 21.93 -39.40 20.33
CA GLU A 148 23.20 -39.92 20.84
C GLU A 148 24.32 -39.50 19.89
N VAL A 149 25.44 -39.07 20.47
CA VAL A 149 26.65 -38.60 19.77
C VAL A 149 27.60 -39.76 19.56
#